data_AF-A0A061RKL9-F1
#
_entry.id   AF-A0A061RKL9-F1
#
_cell.length_a   1.000
_cell.length_b   1.000
_cell.length_c   1.000
_cell.angle_alpha   90.00
_cell.angle_beta   90.00
_cell.angle_gamma   90.00
#
_symmetry.space_group_name_H-M   'P 1'
#
loop_
_entity.id
_entity.type
_entity.pdbx_description
1 polymer ?
#
loop_
_entity_poly.entity_id
_entity_poly.type
_entity_poly.pdbx_seq_one_letter_code
_entity_poly.pdbx_strand_id
1 'polypeptide(L)'
;MVYPEVPRDDMGASFPWIKVIAAGSSMVIALLLLAAILLQRNRRLSKRIAQISNTASGRLDLESPLAKMLDFLHRYHSSAWHVSLGPLHLSVGRGVPTADQAASLQDLIAGSFEHLNTPDFRKQMQDAGTYSNAIIRFLYHSTAGDNDESEVESLAASAEFQTLQSKRERAELEDSSGQWATPLFITPDLELTAVTIPPGLRGIIAHDYFLDFISPDAPARQCASPLAAVVKGAVEALELHKTALRSPGSVEALLNYALRIEQGYADEGYHCKLHAADVTNRVVSIIRACGLYSSDNAHDSQFVMAVLLAAAIHDYKHPQVNNQFLVTESAPVAVSFNDQSVTEMHSLREALSIITNDESINFQRGWKDRDFSLSVRKHVIQLVLATDMSRHFDIVAQFKALILQNDDLAKAPGRKWDIMNSKQKLITLQMALKVSDIGHCCLPWEQHQKWSLRLQEEFFKQGDMERKRGKKVSALMDRNKPGAADPGNQAGFYDVIVIPFLEAWTMAFPEVNALLHEAESNLAKWRALRDGELEIGMSSINPKTDCCNNRVVPISNCKS
;
A
#
# COMPACT_ATOMS: atom_id res chain seq x y z
N MET A 1 25.30 -88.23 40.75
CA MET A 1 26.60 -87.57 40.98
C MET A 1 26.53 -86.20 40.33
N VAL A 2 26.70 -85.16 41.13
CA VAL A 2 26.77 -83.76 40.70
C VAL A 2 28.14 -83.54 40.05
N TYR A 3 28.18 -82.88 38.89
CA TYR A 3 29.33 -82.06 38.50
C TYR A 3 28.83 -80.70 37.97
N PRO A 4 29.58 -79.61 38.21
CA PRO A 4 29.07 -78.25 38.37
C PRO A 4 29.23 -77.37 37.12
N GLU A 5 28.58 -76.20 37.18
CA GLU A 5 28.63 -75.07 36.24
C GLU A 5 30.05 -74.54 35.94
N VAL A 6 30.27 -74.02 34.72
CA VAL A 6 30.90 -72.70 34.44
C VAL A 6 30.37 -72.11 33.10
N PRO A 7 30.18 -70.78 32.96
CA PRO A 7 29.45 -70.11 31.86
C PRO A 7 30.30 -69.24 30.90
N ARG A 8 29.59 -68.66 29.92
CA ARG A 8 29.78 -67.41 29.13
C ARG A 8 30.19 -67.46 27.64
N ASP A 9 29.27 -66.85 26.88
CA ASP A 9 29.38 -65.88 25.78
C ASP A 9 30.16 -66.25 24.52
N ASP A 10 29.45 -66.44 23.39
CA ASP A 10 28.96 -65.34 22.54
C ASP A 10 28.84 -65.77 21.06
N MET A 11 28.00 -65.05 20.31
CA MET A 11 27.90 -64.99 18.84
C MET A 11 27.14 -66.12 18.10
N GLY A 12 25.89 -65.80 17.75
CA GLY A 12 25.09 -66.52 16.75
C GLY A 12 23.93 -65.67 16.22
N ALA A 13 24.24 -64.48 15.71
CA ALA A 13 23.27 -63.52 15.19
C ALA A 13 22.50 -64.04 13.96
N SER A 14 21.20 -64.25 14.09
CA SER A 14 20.28 -64.32 12.95
C SER A 14 19.85 -62.90 12.55
N PHE A 15 20.61 -62.28 11.64
CA PHE A 15 20.32 -60.95 11.09
C PHE A 15 19.04 -60.94 10.20
N PRO A 16 18.26 -59.84 10.18
CA PRO A 16 16.89 -59.79 9.67
C PRO A 16 16.79 -59.47 8.17
N TRP A 17 17.43 -60.27 7.31
CA TRP A 17 17.42 -60.02 5.85
C TRP A 17 16.04 -60.20 5.21
N ILE A 18 15.20 -61.06 5.77
CA ILE A 18 13.88 -61.40 5.21
C ILE A 18 12.91 -60.20 5.27
N LYS A 19 13.01 -59.34 6.30
CA LYS A 19 12.15 -58.15 6.43
C LYS A 19 12.57 -57.00 5.49
N VAL A 20 13.87 -56.87 5.21
CA VAL A 20 14.40 -55.85 4.28
C VAL A 20 14.07 -56.21 2.82
N ILE A 21 14.16 -57.48 2.45
CA ILE A 21 13.80 -57.94 1.10
C ILE A 21 12.30 -57.77 0.84
N ALA A 22 11.43 -58.07 1.82
CA ALA A 22 9.98 -57.87 1.69
C ALA A 22 9.59 -56.37 1.56
N ALA A 23 10.23 -55.48 2.30
CA ALA A 23 9.98 -54.04 2.21
C ALA A 23 10.49 -53.43 0.88
N GLY A 24 11.67 -53.88 0.41
CA GLY A 24 12.21 -53.47 -0.89
C GLY A 24 11.35 -53.92 -2.06
N SER A 25 10.79 -55.14 -1.98
CA SER A 25 9.89 -55.69 -3.00
C SER A 25 8.60 -54.85 -3.14
N SER A 26 8.00 -54.45 -2.02
CA SER A 26 6.79 -53.61 -2.02
C SER A 26 7.03 -52.21 -2.59
N MET A 27 8.21 -51.62 -2.34
CA MET A 27 8.56 -50.30 -2.87
C MET A 27 8.82 -50.34 -4.37
N VAL A 28 9.47 -51.40 -4.88
CA VAL A 28 9.67 -51.61 -6.32
C VAL A 28 8.34 -51.82 -7.02
N ILE A 29 7.41 -52.59 -6.43
CA ILE A 29 6.05 -52.77 -6.99
C ILE A 29 5.29 -51.44 -7.03
N ALA A 30 5.38 -50.61 -5.98
CA ALA A 30 4.74 -49.29 -5.96
C ALA A 30 5.31 -48.35 -7.03
N LEU A 31 6.63 -48.35 -7.23
CA LEU A 31 7.29 -47.55 -8.28
C LEU A 31 6.93 -48.05 -9.68
N LEU A 32 6.83 -49.36 -9.89
CA LEU A 32 6.39 -49.95 -11.17
C LEU A 32 4.92 -49.63 -11.46
N LEU A 33 4.04 -49.63 -10.45
CA LEU A 33 2.66 -49.20 -10.58
C LEU A 33 2.57 -47.70 -10.91
N LEU A 34 3.36 -46.85 -10.26
CA LEU A 34 3.41 -45.42 -10.55
C LEU A 34 3.94 -45.15 -11.97
N ALA A 35 5.00 -45.85 -12.39
CA ALA A 35 5.53 -45.77 -13.74
C ALA A 35 4.51 -46.25 -14.79
N ALA A 36 3.75 -47.32 -14.51
CA ALA A 36 2.68 -47.80 -15.37
C ALA A 36 1.53 -46.78 -15.49
N ILE A 37 1.13 -46.14 -14.38
CA ILE A 37 0.13 -45.07 -14.37
C ILE A 37 0.62 -43.87 -15.19
N LEU A 38 1.88 -43.45 -15.02
CA LEU A 38 2.47 -42.35 -15.77
C LEU A 38 2.59 -42.69 -17.26
N LEU A 39 3.01 -43.90 -17.63
CA LEU A 39 3.04 -44.38 -19.01
C LEU A 39 1.63 -44.44 -19.63
N GLN A 40 0.63 -44.88 -18.87
CA GLN A 40 -0.76 -44.90 -19.34
C GLN A 40 -1.30 -43.47 -19.52
N ARG A 41 -0.98 -42.55 -18.61
CA ARG A 41 -1.30 -41.13 -18.73
C ARG A 41 -0.61 -40.50 -19.95
N ASN A 42 0.67 -40.79 -20.16
CA ASN A 42 1.44 -40.27 -21.30
C ASN A 42 0.90 -40.82 -22.63
N ARG A 43 0.55 -42.12 -22.70
CA ARG A 43 -0.11 -42.71 -23.88
C ARG A 43 -1.49 -42.10 -24.16
N ARG A 44 -2.27 -41.77 -23.12
CA ARG A 44 -3.56 -41.06 -23.27
C ARG A 44 -3.35 -39.63 -23.75
N LEU A 45 -2.33 -38.93 -23.25
CA LEU A 45 -1.93 -37.60 -23.70
C LEU A 45 -1.44 -37.61 -25.14
N SER A 46 -0.53 -38.50 -25.53
CA SER A 46 -0.08 -38.64 -26.91
C SER A 46 -1.22 -38.99 -27.87
N LYS A 47 -2.19 -39.82 -27.45
CA LYS A 47 -3.39 -40.09 -28.26
C LYS A 47 -4.29 -38.86 -28.39
N ARG A 48 -4.48 -38.08 -27.32
CA ARG A 48 -5.23 -36.81 -27.37
C ARG A 48 -4.52 -35.77 -28.24
N ILE A 49 -3.20 -35.65 -28.13
CA ILE A 49 -2.37 -34.77 -28.95
C ILE A 49 -2.41 -35.19 -30.42
N ALA A 50 -2.34 -36.49 -30.71
CA ALA A 50 -2.48 -37.01 -32.08
C ALA A 50 -3.90 -36.81 -32.64
N GLN A 51 -4.94 -36.88 -31.79
CA GLN A 51 -6.31 -36.55 -32.19
C GLN A 51 -6.46 -35.07 -32.51
N ILE A 52 -5.90 -34.18 -31.69
CA ILE A 52 -5.89 -32.73 -31.90
C ILE A 52 -5.06 -32.36 -33.15
N SER A 53 -3.92 -33.03 -33.34
CA SER A 53 -3.02 -32.84 -34.48
C SER A 53 -3.60 -33.34 -35.80
N ASN A 54 -4.47 -34.36 -35.80
CA ASN A 54 -5.09 -34.86 -37.04
C ASN A 54 -6.36 -34.10 -37.44
N THR A 55 -6.98 -33.34 -36.53
CA THR A 55 -8.08 -32.41 -36.86
C THR A 55 -7.61 -31.08 -37.45
N ALA A 56 -6.34 -30.70 -37.24
CA ALA A 56 -5.75 -29.50 -37.82
C ALA A 56 -4.74 -29.89 -38.90
N SER A 57 -5.19 -29.99 -40.15
CA SER A 57 -4.33 -30.27 -41.30
C SER A 57 -3.45 -29.06 -41.67
N GLY A 58 -2.50 -28.74 -40.80
CA GLY A 58 -1.45 -27.75 -41.02
C GLY A 58 -0.37 -28.02 -39.99
N ARG A 59 0.82 -28.42 -40.45
CA ARG A 59 2.03 -28.61 -39.62
C ARG A 59 2.11 -27.48 -38.59
N LEU A 60 1.92 -27.79 -37.31
CA LEU A 60 2.18 -26.85 -36.22
C LEU A 60 3.66 -26.50 -36.26
N ASP A 61 3.96 -25.33 -36.80
CA ASP A 61 5.29 -24.72 -36.70
C ASP A 61 5.49 -24.29 -35.24
N LEU A 62 6.12 -25.17 -34.47
CA LEU A 62 6.41 -24.97 -33.05
C LEU A 62 7.39 -23.81 -32.82
N GLU A 63 8.05 -23.32 -33.87
CA GLU A 63 8.93 -22.15 -33.80
C GLU A 63 8.25 -20.85 -34.22
N SER A 64 7.01 -20.90 -34.74
CA SER A 64 6.28 -19.71 -35.13
C SER A 64 5.98 -18.80 -33.92
N PRO A 65 5.99 -17.47 -34.09
CA PRO A 65 5.69 -16.53 -33.02
C PRO A 65 4.35 -16.84 -32.34
N LEU A 66 3.36 -17.35 -33.09
CA LEU A 66 2.06 -17.72 -32.57
C LEU A 66 2.10 -18.94 -31.65
N ALA A 67 2.85 -19.99 -32.04
CA ALA A 67 3.02 -21.16 -31.19
C ALA A 67 3.74 -20.80 -29.88
N LYS A 68 4.73 -19.90 -29.97
CA LYS A 68 5.46 -19.35 -28.82
C LYS A 68 4.55 -18.47 -27.95
N MET A 69 3.66 -17.68 -28.53
CA MET A 69 2.67 -16.88 -27.81
C MET A 69 1.63 -17.76 -27.10
N LEU A 70 1.10 -18.79 -27.75
CA LEU A 70 0.15 -19.72 -27.15
C LEU A 70 0.79 -20.53 -26.00
N ASP A 71 2.04 -20.97 -26.20
CA ASP A 71 2.80 -21.68 -25.16
C ASP A 71 3.19 -20.74 -24.00
N PHE A 72 3.54 -19.48 -24.28
CA PHE A 72 3.74 -18.46 -23.25
C PHE A 72 2.46 -18.23 -22.44
N LEU A 73 1.32 -17.98 -23.09
CA LEU A 73 0.03 -17.76 -22.44
C LEU A 73 -0.43 -18.97 -21.64
N HIS A 74 -0.26 -20.18 -22.19
CA HIS A 74 -0.58 -21.42 -21.50
C HIS A 74 0.30 -21.59 -20.24
N ARG A 75 1.61 -21.33 -20.32
CA ARG A 75 2.53 -21.40 -19.16
C ARG A 75 2.26 -20.30 -18.13
N TYR A 76 1.87 -19.13 -18.58
CA TYR A 76 1.50 -17.99 -17.76
C TYR A 76 0.20 -18.27 -16.98
N HIS A 77 -0.78 -18.92 -17.61
CA HIS A 77 -2.07 -19.29 -16.99
C HIS A 77 -2.02 -20.57 -16.14
N SER A 78 -1.30 -21.63 -16.56
CA SER A 78 -1.31 -22.95 -15.91
C SER A 78 -0.50 -23.09 -14.60
N SER A 79 0.08 -21.99 -14.12
CA SER A 79 0.60 -21.81 -12.74
C SER A 79 1.83 -22.64 -12.34
N ALA A 80 3.03 -22.04 -12.44
CA ALA A 80 4.26 -22.33 -11.64
C ALA A 80 5.42 -21.33 -11.92
N TRP A 81 5.26 -20.40 -12.87
CA TRP A 81 6.29 -19.41 -13.20
C TRP A 81 6.55 -18.35 -12.11
N HIS A 82 5.60 -18.15 -11.18
CA HIS A 82 5.75 -17.20 -10.07
C HIS A 82 6.81 -17.58 -9.02
N VAL A 83 7.40 -18.79 -9.09
CA VAL A 83 8.40 -19.26 -8.09
C VAL A 83 9.86 -19.18 -8.60
N SER A 84 10.12 -18.98 -9.90
CA SER A 84 11.50 -19.06 -10.44
C SER A 84 12.14 -17.73 -10.83
N LEU A 85 11.48 -16.58 -10.67
CA LEU A 85 12.07 -15.26 -10.87
C LEU A 85 11.99 -14.43 -9.59
N GLY A 86 12.97 -14.62 -8.71
CA GLY A 86 13.41 -13.52 -7.86
C GLY A 86 14.16 -12.46 -8.70
N PRO A 87 14.70 -11.44 -8.03
CA PRO A 87 14.17 -10.09 -7.93
C PRO A 87 14.24 -9.29 -9.26
N LEU A 88 13.14 -9.25 -10.01
CA LEU A 88 12.93 -8.26 -11.09
C LEU A 88 11.44 -8.02 -11.35
N HIS A 89 10.64 -7.89 -10.28
CA HIS A 89 9.25 -7.45 -10.36
C HIS A 89 9.15 -5.97 -9.92
N LEU A 90 9.78 -5.09 -10.70
CA LEU A 90 9.34 -3.71 -10.81
C LEU A 90 8.28 -3.67 -11.93
N SER A 91 7.12 -3.07 -11.62
CA SER A 91 6.00 -2.75 -12.53
C SER A 91 5.08 -3.90 -12.98
N VAL A 92 3.91 -4.02 -12.34
CA VAL A 92 2.69 -4.32 -13.12
C VAL A 92 2.32 -3.01 -13.80
N GLY A 93 3.01 -2.72 -14.90
CA GLY A 93 2.68 -1.61 -15.79
C GLY A 93 1.37 -1.91 -16.51
N ARG A 94 0.62 -0.86 -16.87
CA ARG A 94 -0.49 -0.94 -17.83
C ARG A 94 0.01 -1.69 -19.07
N GLY A 95 -0.51 -2.89 -19.33
CA GLY A 95 -0.15 -3.70 -20.50
C GLY A 95 0.16 -5.17 -20.24
N VAL A 96 0.25 -5.64 -18.99
CA VAL A 96 0.45 -7.07 -18.70
C VAL A 96 -0.91 -7.77 -18.50
N PRO A 97 -1.25 -8.82 -19.26
CA PRO A 97 -2.53 -9.52 -19.11
C PRO A 97 -2.61 -10.30 -17.78
N THR A 98 -3.79 -10.32 -17.15
CA THR A 98 -4.08 -11.17 -15.98
C THR A 98 -4.19 -12.65 -16.38
N ALA A 99 -4.19 -13.58 -15.42
CA ALA A 99 -4.32 -15.02 -15.71
C ALA A 99 -5.62 -15.36 -16.48
N ASP A 100 -6.75 -14.75 -16.11
CA ASP A 100 -8.04 -14.92 -16.78
C ASP A 100 -8.08 -14.23 -18.16
N GLN A 101 -7.40 -13.09 -18.31
CA GLN A 101 -7.23 -12.43 -19.61
C GLN A 101 -6.32 -13.26 -20.52
N ALA A 102 -5.26 -13.86 -19.97
CA ALA A 102 -4.36 -14.74 -20.69
C ALA A 102 -5.07 -16.03 -21.15
N ALA A 103 -5.94 -16.60 -20.31
CA ALA A 103 -6.81 -17.71 -20.69
C ALA A 103 -7.81 -17.31 -21.78
N SER A 104 -8.45 -16.15 -21.65
CA SER A 104 -9.40 -15.63 -22.64
C SER A 104 -8.72 -15.34 -23.99
N LEU A 105 -7.50 -14.77 -23.97
CA LEU A 105 -6.66 -14.56 -25.15
C LEU A 105 -6.23 -15.89 -25.79
N GLN A 106 -5.87 -16.88 -24.96
CA GLN A 106 -5.52 -18.22 -25.41
C GLN A 106 -6.71 -18.89 -26.11
N ASP A 107 -7.90 -18.82 -25.54
CA ASP A 107 -9.13 -19.38 -26.12
C ASP A 107 -9.55 -18.66 -27.41
N LEU A 108 -9.35 -17.34 -27.51
CA LEU A 108 -9.63 -16.55 -28.71
C LEU A 108 -8.67 -16.88 -29.86
N ILE A 109 -7.37 -17.01 -29.55
CA ILE A 109 -6.35 -17.41 -30.53
C ILE A 109 -6.54 -18.87 -30.95
N ALA A 110 -6.87 -19.76 -30.00
CA ALA A 110 -7.16 -21.17 -30.27
C ALA A 110 -8.47 -21.37 -31.04
N GLY A 111 -9.49 -20.53 -30.83
CA GLY A 111 -10.77 -20.55 -31.54
C GLY A 111 -10.71 -19.96 -32.95
N SER A 112 -9.66 -19.18 -33.26
CA SER A 112 -9.41 -18.58 -34.57
C SER A 112 -8.57 -19.49 -35.50
N PHE A 113 -8.28 -20.74 -35.08
CA PHE A 113 -7.36 -21.65 -35.76
C PHE A 113 -7.78 -22.06 -37.18
N GLU A 114 -9.08 -22.04 -37.49
CA GLU A 114 -9.60 -22.44 -38.81
C GLU A 114 -9.34 -21.40 -39.91
N HIS A 115 -8.88 -20.19 -39.58
CA HIS A 115 -8.71 -19.08 -40.54
C HIS A 115 -7.26 -18.59 -40.66
N LEU A 116 -6.31 -19.38 -40.18
CA LEU A 116 -4.89 -19.03 -40.07
C LEU A 116 -4.03 -19.40 -41.29
N ASN A 117 -4.63 -19.54 -42.47
CA ASN A 117 -3.83 -19.45 -43.70
C ASN A 117 -3.58 -17.97 -43.98
N THR A 118 -2.50 -17.47 -43.35
CA THR A 118 -1.94 -16.12 -43.38
C THR A 118 -2.81 -15.00 -42.82
N PRO A 119 -2.70 -14.62 -41.53
CA PRO A 119 -3.38 -13.44 -41.04
C PRO A 119 -2.42 -12.34 -40.54
N ASP A 120 -2.73 -11.14 -41.00
CA ASP A 120 -2.37 -9.87 -40.34
C ASP A 120 -3.19 -9.77 -39.05
N PHE A 121 -2.57 -10.25 -37.97
CA PHE A 121 -3.12 -10.32 -36.61
C PHE A 121 -3.58 -8.96 -36.05
N ARG A 122 -3.02 -7.86 -36.56
CA ARG A 122 -3.34 -6.51 -36.08
C ARG A 122 -4.80 -6.16 -36.37
N LYS A 123 -5.26 -6.44 -37.60
CA LYS A 123 -6.59 -6.06 -38.06
C LYS A 123 -7.68 -6.85 -37.35
N GLN A 124 -7.46 -8.15 -37.16
CA GLN A 124 -8.44 -9.05 -36.53
C GLN A 124 -8.67 -8.72 -35.04
N MET A 125 -7.64 -8.31 -34.31
CA MET A 125 -7.76 -7.91 -32.89
C MET A 125 -8.34 -6.50 -32.72
N GLN A 126 -8.08 -5.59 -33.67
CA GLN A 126 -8.64 -4.23 -33.66
C GLN A 126 -10.14 -4.23 -34.02
N ASP A 127 -10.55 -5.02 -35.01
CA ASP A 127 -11.95 -5.12 -35.43
C ASP A 127 -12.85 -5.76 -34.37
N ALA A 128 -12.29 -6.60 -33.48
CA ALA A 128 -13.02 -7.19 -32.34
C ALA A 128 -13.12 -6.25 -31.11
N GLY A 129 -12.40 -5.13 -31.09
CA GLY A 129 -12.51 -4.09 -30.05
C GLY A 129 -12.15 -4.51 -28.62
N THR A 130 -11.45 -5.63 -28.42
CA THR A 130 -11.46 -6.34 -27.12
C THR A 130 -10.27 -6.07 -26.20
N TYR A 131 -9.13 -5.53 -26.68
CA TYR A 131 -7.92 -5.36 -25.85
C TYR A 131 -7.09 -4.10 -26.14
N SER A 132 -6.41 -3.56 -25.11
CA SER A 132 -5.61 -2.34 -25.21
C SER A 132 -4.30 -2.52 -25.98
N ASN A 133 -3.85 -1.50 -26.72
CA ASN A 133 -2.57 -1.49 -27.45
C ASN A 133 -1.34 -1.83 -26.58
N ALA A 134 -1.43 -1.61 -25.27
CA ALA A 134 -0.37 -1.96 -24.33
C ALA A 134 -0.22 -3.48 -24.14
N ILE A 135 -1.32 -4.24 -24.17
CA ILE A 135 -1.33 -5.70 -24.06
C ILE A 135 -0.75 -6.36 -25.31
N ILE A 136 -1.08 -5.80 -26.48
CA ILE A 136 -0.55 -6.27 -27.76
C ILE A 136 0.97 -6.07 -27.82
N ARG A 137 1.48 -4.89 -27.39
CA ARG A 137 2.92 -4.62 -27.31
C ARG A 137 3.65 -5.54 -26.33
N PHE A 138 3.07 -5.79 -25.16
CA PHE A 138 3.66 -6.68 -24.16
C PHE A 138 3.86 -8.10 -24.68
N LEU A 139 2.83 -8.65 -25.36
CA LEU A 139 2.89 -10.01 -25.91
C LEU A 139 3.93 -10.11 -27.04
N TYR A 140 4.05 -9.07 -27.88
CA TYR A 140 5.02 -9.06 -28.97
C TYR A 140 6.46 -8.97 -28.45
N HIS A 141 6.75 -8.08 -27.50
CA HIS A 141 8.06 -7.97 -26.87
C HIS A 141 8.47 -9.25 -26.13
N SER A 142 7.53 -9.91 -25.47
CA SER A 142 7.82 -11.13 -24.67
C SER A 142 8.07 -12.37 -25.54
N THR A 143 7.78 -12.32 -26.84
CA THR A 143 7.84 -13.48 -27.74
C THR A 143 8.81 -13.33 -28.92
N ALA A 144 9.17 -12.10 -29.31
CA ALA A 144 10.07 -11.85 -30.45
C ALA A 144 11.58 -11.96 -30.12
N GLY A 145 11.98 -11.85 -28.85
CA GLY A 145 13.40 -11.80 -28.47
C GLY A 145 14.09 -10.51 -28.92
N ASP A 146 15.24 -10.18 -28.30
CA ASP A 146 15.93 -8.87 -28.28
C ASP A 146 16.41 -8.26 -29.62
N ASN A 147 15.89 -8.67 -30.78
CA ASN A 147 16.39 -8.21 -32.08
C ASN A 147 15.27 -7.63 -32.95
N ASP A 148 14.89 -6.37 -32.70
CA ASP A 148 14.65 -5.30 -33.70
C ASP A 148 13.79 -4.17 -33.11
N GLU A 149 14.45 -3.22 -32.44
CA GLU A 149 13.79 -2.01 -31.91
C GLU A 149 13.32 -1.04 -33.01
N SER A 150 13.86 -1.13 -34.24
CA SER A 150 13.60 -0.14 -35.29
C SER A 150 12.23 -0.25 -35.96
N GLU A 151 11.62 -1.44 -36.03
CA GLU A 151 10.24 -1.57 -36.53
C GLU A 151 9.22 -1.05 -35.51
N VAL A 152 9.51 -1.19 -34.21
CA VAL A 152 8.64 -0.79 -33.09
C VAL A 152 8.50 0.74 -33.00
N GLU A 153 9.58 1.50 -33.26
CA GLU A 153 9.57 2.97 -33.22
C GLU A 153 8.84 3.60 -34.41
N SER A 154 9.01 3.06 -35.63
CA SER A 154 8.36 3.62 -36.83
C SER A 154 6.82 3.52 -36.78
N LEU A 155 6.30 2.49 -36.10
CA LEU A 155 4.87 2.22 -35.92
C LEU A 155 4.24 3.03 -34.78
N ALA A 156 5.03 3.52 -33.82
CA ALA A 156 4.55 4.38 -32.75
C ALA A 156 4.32 5.83 -33.22
N ALA A 157 5.17 6.31 -34.13
CA ALA A 157 5.13 7.69 -34.65
C ALA A 157 3.89 7.98 -35.52
N SER A 158 3.36 6.98 -36.23
CA SER A 158 2.16 7.18 -37.07
C SER A 158 0.85 7.24 -36.27
N ALA A 159 0.83 6.69 -35.04
CA ALA A 159 -0.36 6.63 -34.19
C ALA A 159 -0.62 7.94 -33.39
N GLU A 160 0.45 8.68 -33.05
CA GLU A 160 0.37 9.99 -32.39
C GLU A 160 -0.25 11.08 -33.29
N PHE A 161 -0.04 10.99 -34.61
CA PHE A 161 -0.55 11.98 -35.57
C PHE A 161 -2.08 11.92 -35.73
N GLN A 162 -2.69 10.73 -35.69
CA GLN A 162 -4.16 10.57 -35.79
C GLN A 162 -4.90 10.91 -34.49
N THR A 163 -4.26 10.73 -33.32
CA THR A 163 -4.90 11.07 -32.02
C THR A 163 -5.04 12.58 -31.84
N LEU A 164 -4.13 13.38 -32.41
CA LEU A 164 -4.19 14.85 -32.35
C LEU A 164 -5.30 15.45 -33.21
N GLN A 165 -5.65 14.84 -34.35
CA GLN A 165 -6.81 15.27 -35.15
C GLN A 165 -8.14 14.96 -34.44
N SER A 166 -8.28 13.77 -33.83
CA SER A 166 -9.50 13.41 -33.08
C SER A 166 -9.73 14.23 -31.80
N LYS A 167 -8.66 14.77 -31.19
CA LYS A 167 -8.76 15.67 -30.02
C LYS A 167 -9.26 17.07 -30.40
N ARG A 168 -9.03 17.49 -31.65
CA ARG A 168 -9.46 18.79 -32.16
C ARG A 168 -10.96 18.81 -32.50
N GLU A 169 -11.50 17.69 -32.95
CA GLU A 169 -12.94 17.53 -33.28
C GLU A 169 -13.82 17.25 -32.04
N ARG A 170 -13.27 16.68 -30.96
CA ARG A 170 -14.00 16.50 -29.68
C ARG A 170 -14.16 17.77 -28.86
N ALA A 171 -13.28 18.75 -29.03
CA ALA A 171 -13.33 20.01 -28.30
C ALA A 171 -14.50 20.92 -28.74
N GLU A 172 -15.15 20.63 -29.87
CA GLU A 172 -16.27 21.42 -30.41
C GLU A 172 -17.67 20.82 -30.12
N LEU A 173 -17.75 19.66 -29.43
CA LEU A 173 -19.00 18.92 -29.21
C LEU A 173 -19.40 18.71 -27.73
N GLU A 174 -18.65 19.24 -26.76
CA GLU A 174 -18.93 19.08 -25.32
C GLU A 174 -19.50 20.35 -24.65
N ASP A 175 -20.28 21.16 -25.39
CA ASP A 175 -21.24 22.10 -24.81
C ASP A 175 -22.66 21.53 -24.93
N SER A 176 -23.05 20.70 -23.94
CA SER A 176 -24.45 20.57 -23.47
C SER A 176 -24.59 19.48 -22.41
N SER A 177 -24.66 19.94 -21.14
CA SER A 177 -25.35 19.29 -20.01
C SER A 177 -24.91 17.89 -19.54
N GLY A 178 -24.07 17.84 -18.49
CA GLY A 178 -23.93 16.59 -17.70
C GLY A 178 -22.82 16.49 -16.64
N GLN A 179 -22.47 17.58 -15.97
CA GLN A 179 -21.63 17.72 -14.75
C GLN A 179 -20.82 16.50 -14.24
N TRP A 180 -19.50 16.57 -14.45
CA TRP A 180 -18.51 16.35 -13.40
C TRP A 180 -17.86 17.70 -13.13
N ALA A 181 -17.81 18.10 -11.86
CA ALA A 181 -17.42 19.44 -11.45
C ALA A 181 -16.14 19.92 -12.13
N THR A 182 -16.22 21.13 -12.68
CA THR A 182 -15.09 21.98 -13.08
C THR A 182 -13.98 21.93 -12.02
N PRO A 183 -12.70 22.06 -12.41
CA PRO A 183 -11.64 22.26 -11.42
C PRO A 183 -12.03 23.49 -10.62
N LEU A 184 -12.16 23.32 -9.30
CA LEU A 184 -12.42 24.44 -8.40
C LEU A 184 -11.31 25.47 -8.66
N PHE A 185 -11.68 26.55 -9.34
CA PHE A 185 -10.86 27.72 -9.50
C PHE A 185 -10.40 28.15 -8.10
N ILE A 186 -9.10 28.39 -8.03
CA ILE A 186 -8.37 28.92 -6.89
C ILE A 186 -9.20 30.06 -6.27
N THR A 187 -9.56 29.95 -5.01
CA THR A 187 -9.95 31.11 -4.20
C THR A 187 -8.66 31.87 -3.90
N PRO A 188 -8.43 33.06 -4.49
CA PRO A 188 -7.20 33.79 -4.30
C PRO A 188 -7.35 34.72 -3.11
N ASP A 189 -7.58 34.20 -1.90
CA ASP A 189 -7.71 35.02 -0.68
C ASP A 189 -7.31 34.24 0.60
N LEU A 190 -6.25 33.43 0.57
CA LEU A 190 -5.52 33.19 1.82
C LEU A 190 -4.50 34.31 1.97
N GLU A 191 -4.65 35.12 3.01
CA GLU A 191 -3.51 35.89 3.55
C GLU A 191 -2.50 34.89 4.12
N LEU A 192 -1.56 34.48 3.26
CA LEU A 192 -0.60 33.39 3.42
C LEU A 192 0.55 33.71 4.39
N THR A 193 0.27 34.35 5.54
CA THR A 193 1.29 34.79 6.51
C THR A 193 1.03 34.40 7.96
N ALA A 194 -0.06 33.71 8.32
CA ALA A 194 -0.45 33.52 9.72
C ALA A 194 -0.51 32.06 10.23
N VAL A 195 0.28 31.11 9.69
CA VAL A 195 0.42 29.79 10.34
C VAL A 195 1.06 30.00 11.71
N THR A 196 0.22 30.01 12.74
CA THR A 196 0.60 30.31 14.12
C THR A 196 0.56 29.03 14.93
N ILE A 197 1.68 28.68 15.57
CA ILE A 197 1.72 27.57 16.51
C ILE A 197 1.09 28.07 17.82
N PRO A 198 -0.03 27.45 18.28
CA PRO A 198 -0.64 27.76 19.57
C PRO A 198 0.40 27.70 20.69
N PRO A 199 0.36 28.58 21.71
CA PRO A 199 1.35 28.59 22.77
C PRO A 199 1.56 27.23 23.44
N GLY A 200 0.48 26.47 23.66
CA GLY A 200 0.53 25.13 24.26
C GLY A 200 1.15 24.03 23.38
N LEU A 201 1.48 24.32 22.11
CA LEU A 201 2.13 23.37 21.19
C LEU A 201 3.60 23.72 20.91
N ARG A 202 4.06 24.92 21.33
CA ARG A 202 5.42 25.37 21.07
C ARG A 202 6.42 24.50 21.82
N GLY A 203 7.41 23.96 21.10
CA GLY A 203 8.42 23.07 21.66
C GLY A 203 7.94 21.64 21.94
N ILE A 204 6.66 21.32 21.70
CA ILE A 204 6.09 19.97 21.87
C ILE A 204 5.90 19.29 20.51
N ILE A 205 5.48 20.05 19.49
CA ILE A 205 5.41 19.55 18.10
C ILE A 205 6.77 18.95 17.71
N ALA A 206 6.73 17.80 17.06
CA ALA A 206 7.89 17.03 16.62
C ALA A 206 8.79 16.50 17.77
N HIS A 207 8.34 16.60 19.02
CA HIS A 207 9.05 16.06 20.20
C HIS A 207 8.22 15.03 20.97
N ASP A 208 6.91 15.20 21.02
CA ASP A 208 5.99 14.31 21.72
C ASP A 208 5.16 13.48 20.73
N TYR A 209 5.36 12.16 20.73
CA TYR A 209 4.60 11.21 19.92
C TYR A 209 3.21 10.85 20.50
N PHE A 210 2.87 11.33 21.70
CA PHE A 210 1.56 11.18 22.36
C PHE A 210 0.73 12.47 22.38
N LEU A 211 1.09 13.47 21.57
CA LEU A 211 0.37 14.75 21.49
C LEU A 211 -1.13 14.53 21.22
N ASP A 212 -1.99 15.17 22.00
CA ASP A 212 -3.44 14.99 21.91
C ASP A 212 -4.06 15.86 20.80
N PHE A 213 -4.62 15.20 19.76
CA PHE A 213 -5.33 15.84 18.65
C PHE A 213 -6.85 15.65 18.71
N ILE A 214 -7.39 14.91 19.69
CA ILE A 214 -8.78 14.45 19.67
C ILE A 214 -9.61 14.97 20.85
N SER A 215 -8.99 15.28 21.99
CA SER A 215 -9.75 15.81 23.13
C SER A 215 -10.25 17.24 22.84
N PRO A 216 -11.50 17.58 23.19
CA PRO A 216 -12.12 18.88 22.85
C PRO A 216 -11.35 20.11 23.33
N ASP A 217 -10.67 19.98 24.46
CA ASP A 217 -9.86 21.00 25.12
C ASP A 217 -8.39 20.99 24.68
N ALA A 218 -7.96 20.01 23.88
CA ALA A 218 -6.59 19.90 23.44
C ALA A 218 -6.19 21.06 22.52
N PRO A 219 -5.05 21.74 22.77
CA PRO A 219 -4.60 22.87 21.94
C PRO A 219 -4.42 22.51 20.46
N ALA A 220 -4.04 21.26 20.14
CA ALA A 220 -3.91 20.81 18.76
C ALA A 220 -5.27 20.65 18.07
N ARG A 221 -6.30 20.15 18.78
CA ARG A 221 -7.67 20.06 18.23
C ARG A 221 -8.30 21.44 18.01
N GLN A 222 -8.02 22.40 18.89
CA GLN A 222 -8.52 23.78 18.78
C GLN A 222 -7.74 24.64 17.76
N CYS A 223 -6.63 24.12 17.23
CA CYS A 223 -5.88 24.81 16.21
C CYS A 223 -6.72 24.92 14.93
N ALA A 224 -6.81 26.13 14.37
CA ALA A 224 -7.55 26.35 13.11
C ALA A 224 -6.93 25.54 11.95
N SER A 225 -5.60 25.46 11.94
CA SER A 225 -4.83 24.71 10.96
C SER A 225 -3.80 23.77 11.60
N PRO A 226 -4.25 22.62 12.13
CA PRO A 226 -3.40 21.72 12.91
C PRO A 226 -2.29 21.08 12.08
N LEU A 227 -2.55 20.70 10.82
CA LEU A 227 -1.54 20.10 9.95
C LEU A 227 -0.48 21.13 9.57
N ALA A 228 -0.89 22.33 9.17
CA ALA A 228 0.06 23.38 8.82
C ALA A 228 0.93 23.80 10.03
N ALA A 229 0.34 23.88 11.23
CA ALA A 229 1.08 24.16 12.46
C ALA A 229 2.11 23.05 12.78
N VAL A 230 1.72 21.78 12.61
CA VAL A 230 2.64 20.63 12.78
C VAL A 230 3.76 20.67 11.76
N VAL A 231 3.47 20.92 10.48
CA VAL A 231 4.50 21.03 9.42
C VAL A 231 5.48 22.16 9.74
N LYS A 232 4.99 23.30 10.23
CA LYS A 232 5.86 24.41 10.68
C LYS A 232 6.80 23.98 11.80
N GLY A 233 6.27 23.37 12.85
CA GLY A 233 7.10 22.88 13.95
C GLY A 233 8.08 21.78 13.52
N ALA A 234 7.69 20.91 12.58
CA ALA A 234 8.56 19.89 12.00
C ALA A 234 9.72 20.50 11.19
N VAL A 235 9.48 21.54 10.39
CA VAL A 235 10.53 22.25 9.64
C VAL A 235 11.57 22.86 10.57
N GLU A 236 11.14 23.43 11.70
CA GLU A 236 12.03 23.98 12.73
C GLU A 236 12.81 22.86 13.43
N ALA A 237 12.10 21.82 13.92
CA ALA A 237 12.66 20.68 14.64
C ALA A 237 13.68 19.86 13.85
N LEU A 238 13.46 19.72 12.54
CA LEU A 238 14.33 19.01 11.61
C LEU A 238 15.27 19.95 10.87
N GLU A 239 15.36 21.23 11.24
CA GLU A 239 16.23 22.23 10.61
C GLU A 239 16.19 22.24 9.07
N LEU A 240 15.01 21.98 8.47
CA LEU A 240 14.90 21.79 7.01
C LEU A 240 15.27 23.07 6.23
N HIS A 241 15.15 24.24 6.86
CA HIS A 241 15.64 25.51 6.33
C HIS A 241 17.16 25.53 6.06
N LYS A 242 17.94 24.68 6.75
CA LYS A 242 19.38 24.49 6.52
C LYS A 242 19.69 23.42 5.47
N THR A 243 18.72 22.64 5.02
CA THR A 243 18.92 21.49 4.13
C THR A 243 18.03 21.56 2.89
N ALA A 244 16.83 20.98 2.91
CA ALA A 244 15.94 20.88 1.76
C ALA A 244 15.23 22.20 1.39
N LEU A 245 15.15 23.17 2.32
CA LEU A 245 14.39 24.42 2.17
C LEU A 245 15.30 25.66 2.33
N ARG A 246 16.50 25.62 1.73
CA ARG A 246 17.49 26.71 1.80
C ARG A 246 17.11 27.96 1.02
N SER A 247 16.26 27.81 0.00
CA SER A 247 15.93 28.93 -0.88
C SER A 247 14.98 29.92 -0.19
N PRO A 248 15.18 31.24 -0.37
CA PRO A 248 14.27 32.24 0.18
C PRO A 248 12.82 31.96 -0.23
N GLY A 249 11.88 32.04 0.71
CA GLY A 249 10.45 31.80 0.43
C GLY A 249 10.04 30.31 0.38
N SER A 250 10.98 29.36 0.44
CA SER A 250 10.64 27.93 0.30
C SER A 250 9.93 27.34 1.51
N VAL A 251 10.21 27.86 2.72
CA VAL A 251 9.48 27.48 3.94
C VAL A 251 8.05 27.99 3.85
N GLU A 252 7.87 29.26 3.48
CA GLU A 252 6.56 29.88 3.29
C GLU A 252 5.74 29.14 2.23
N ALA A 253 6.35 28.81 1.08
CA ALA A 253 5.72 28.02 0.04
C ALA A 253 5.29 26.63 0.52
N LEU A 254 6.09 25.96 1.36
CA LEU A 254 5.74 24.67 1.95
C LEU A 254 4.58 24.79 2.95
N LEU A 255 4.54 25.85 3.76
CA LEU A 255 3.43 26.09 4.69
C LEU A 255 2.12 26.38 3.94
N ASN A 256 2.22 27.12 2.84
CA ASN A 256 1.09 27.39 1.95
C ASN A 256 0.59 26.11 1.27
N TYR A 257 1.52 25.24 0.84
CA TYR A 257 1.19 23.91 0.38
C TYR A 257 0.50 23.08 1.47
N ALA A 258 1.01 23.10 2.71
CA ALA A 258 0.41 22.37 3.84
C ALA A 258 -1.02 22.86 4.15
N LEU A 259 -1.27 24.17 4.11
CA LEU A 259 -2.62 24.74 4.23
C LEU A 259 -3.54 24.24 3.12
N ARG A 260 -3.04 24.17 1.87
CA ARG A 260 -3.82 23.68 0.73
C ARG A 260 -4.13 22.18 0.83
N ILE A 261 -3.20 21.40 1.36
CA ILE A 261 -3.40 19.98 1.67
C ILE A 261 -4.41 19.82 2.81
N GLU A 262 -4.30 20.60 3.87
CA GLU A 262 -5.24 20.55 5.00
C GLU A 262 -6.69 20.82 4.57
N GLN A 263 -6.90 21.79 3.67
CA GLN A 263 -8.22 22.12 3.11
C GLN A 263 -8.89 20.98 2.35
N GLY A 264 -8.13 19.99 1.86
CA GLY A 264 -8.71 18.84 1.15
C GLY A 264 -8.98 17.64 2.05
N TYR A 265 -8.66 17.71 3.34
CA TYR A 265 -9.06 16.71 4.32
C TYR A 265 -10.46 17.01 4.88
N ALA A 266 -11.16 15.97 5.32
CA ALA A 266 -12.39 16.13 6.08
C ALA A 266 -12.10 16.76 7.46
N ASP A 267 -13.07 17.51 8.01
CA ASP A 267 -12.99 18.07 9.35
C ASP A 267 -13.28 17.05 10.45
N GLU A 268 -14.15 16.07 10.17
CA GLU A 268 -14.60 15.04 11.10
C GLU A 268 -14.46 13.63 10.53
N GLY A 269 -14.55 12.63 11.41
CA GLY A 269 -14.21 11.23 11.09
C GLY A 269 -12.83 10.84 11.63
N TYR A 270 -12.40 9.64 11.27
CA TYR A 270 -11.05 9.13 11.47
C TYR A 270 -10.12 9.71 10.40
N HIS A 271 -10.39 9.49 9.11
CA HIS A 271 -9.56 10.01 8.01
C HIS A 271 -9.88 11.50 7.78
N CYS A 272 -9.33 12.34 8.65
CA CYS A 272 -9.58 13.78 8.74
C CYS A 272 -8.27 14.57 8.92
N LYS A 273 -8.35 15.90 8.90
CA LYS A 273 -7.16 16.77 9.03
C LYS A 273 -6.39 16.59 10.34
N LEU A 274 -7.09 16.18 11.41
CA LEU A 274 -6.48 15.90 12.71
C LEU A 274 -5.67 14.60 12.70
N HIS A 275 -6.15 13.56 12.00
CA HIS A 275 -5.38 12.33 11.78
C HIS A 275 -4.12 12.62 10.98
N ALA A 276 -4.22 13.36 9.88
CA ALA A 276 -3.05 13.76 9.10
C ALA A 276 -2.03 14.55 9.93
N ALA A 277 -2.48 15.48 10.77
CA ALA A 277 -1.63 16.25 11.68
C ALA A 277 -0.96 15.36 12.75
N ASP A 278 -1.71 14.42 13.33
CA ASP A 278 -1.22 13.47 14.32
C ASP A 278 -0.13 12.56 13.74
N VAL A 279 -0.40 11.92 12.59
CA VAL A 279 0.57 11.07 11.87
C VAL A 279 1.83 11.86 11.53
N THR A 280 1.68 13.10 11.05
CA THR A 280 2.81 13.98 10.71
C THR A 280 3.65 14.32 11.94
N ASN A 281 3.01 14.69 13.06
CA ASN A 281 3.72 15.00 14.29
C ASN A 281 4.43 13.75 14.86
N ARG A 282 3.73 12.62 14.87
CA ARG A 282 4.23 11.37 15.44
C ARG A 282 5.40 10.83 14.66
N VAL A 283 5.36 10.81 13.33
CA VAL A 283 6.49 10.32 12.54
C VAL A 283 7.73 11.17 12.74
N VAL A 284 7.57 12.50 12.81
CA VAL A 284 8.70 13.41 13.04
C VAL A 284 9.28 13.22 14.44
N SER A 285 8.43 13.01 15.44
CA SER A 285 8.87 12.72 16.81
C SER A 285 9.61 11.38 16.90
N ILE A 286 9.11 10.34 16.20
CA ILE A 286 9.73 9.02 16.13
C ILE A 286 11.09 9.07 15.43
N ILE A 287 11.20 9.72 14.25
CA ILE A 287 12.49 9.79 13.54
C ILE A 287 13.55 10.52 14.37
N ARG A 288 13.16 11.53 15.16
CA ARG A 288 14.08 12.24 16.04
C ARG A 288 14.48 11.40 17.24
N ALA A 289 13.52 10.76 17.91
CA ALA A 289 13.80 9.86 19.04
C ALA A 289 14.70 8.68 18.65
N CYS A 290 14.53 8.15 17.43
CA CYS A 290 15.30 7.02 16.91
C CYS A 290 16.62 7.43 16.22
N GLY A 291 16.95 8.72 16.15
CA GLY A 291 18.16 9.21 15.48
C GLY A 291 18.18 8.94 13.96
N LEU A 292 17.03 8.94 13.30
CA LEU A 292 16.87 8.68 11.86
C LEU A 292 17.03 9.95 11.00
N TYR A 293 17.77 10.91 11.53
CA TYR A 293 18.04 12.20 10.91
C TYR A 293 19.37 12.74 11.42
N SER A 294 20.15 13.36 10.53
CA SER A 294 21.32 14.16 10.88
C SER A 294 21.31 15.45 10.05
N SER A 295 21.36 16.60 10.72
CA SER A 295 21.44 17.91 10.05
C SER A 295 22.77 18.14 9.35
N ASP A 296 23.82 17.46 9.81
CA ASP A 296 25.15 17.50 9.21
C ASP A 296 25.26 16.67 7.92
N ASN A 297 24.35 15.72 7.71
CA ASN A 297 24.32 14.88 6.51
C ASN A 297 23.29 15.36 5.48
N ALA A 298 23.70 16.29 4.62
CA ALA A 298 22.85 16.82 3.56
C ALA A 298 22.31 15.73 2.60
N HIS A 299 23.00 14.59 2.43
CA HIS A 299 22.54 13.50 1.56
C HIS A 299 21.25 12.82 2.05
N ASP A 300 20.99 12.86 3.36
CA ASP A 300 19.80 12.26 3.94
C ASP A 300 18.59 13.21 3.98
N SER A 301 18.81 14.49 3.67
CA SER A 301 17.73 15.49 3.65
C SER A 301 16.59 15.13 2.69
N GLN A 302 16.87 14.37 1.62
CA GLN A 302 15.85 13.85 0.71
C GLN A 302 14.88 12.86 1.39
N PHE A 303 15.38 12.04 2.31
CA PHE A 303 14.58 11.05 3.03
C PHE A 303 13.69 11.72 4.07
N VAL A 304 14.25 12.68 4.80
CA VAL A 304 13.52 13.44 5.83
C VAL A 304 12.46 14.34 5.22
N MET A 305 12.79 15.02 4.10
CA MET A 305 11.79 15.78 3.35
C MET A 305 10.68 14.86 2.82
N ALA A 306 11.04 13.68 2.29
CA ALA A 306 10.07 12.73 1.76
C ALA A 306 9.12 12.18 2.82
N VAL A 307 9.60 11.83 4.02
CA VAL A 307 8.72 11.31 5.09
C VAL A 307 7.81 12.39 5.67
N LEU A 308 8.29 13.63 5.80
CA LEU A 308 7.44 14.76 6.20
C LEU A 308 6.30 14.99 5.20
N LEU A 309 6.62 15.02 3.90
CA LEU A 309 5.61 15.19 2.84
C LEU A 309 4.66 14.00 2.80
N ALA A 310 5.18 12.77 2.84
CA ALA A 310 4.37 11.56 2.78
C ALA A 310 3.37 11.52 3.94
N ALA A 311 3.79 11.82 5.16
CA ALA A 311 2.90 11.82 6.32
C ALA A 311 1.78 12.87 6.19
N ALA A 312 2.11 14.07 5.72
CA ALA A 312 1.11 15.13 5.54
C ALA A 312 0.05 14.78 4.48
N ILE A 313 0.43 14.01 3.45
CA ILE A 313 -0.45 13.75 2.29
C ILE A 313 -1.01 12.33 2.21
N HIS A 314 -0.63 11.40 3.10
CA HIS A 314 -0.89 9.97 2.90
C HIS A 314 -2.38 9.62 2.68
N ASP A 315 -3.28 10.37 3.33
CA ASP A 315 -4.73 10.23 3.24
C ASP A 315 -5.40 11.45 2.59
N TYR A 316 -4.66 12.24 1.82
CA TYR A 316 -5.20 13.46 1.21
C TYR A 316 -6.41 13.12 0.31
N LYS A 317 -7.54 13.81 0.53
CA LYS A 317 -8.84 13.54 -0.11
C LYS A 317 -9.37 12.10 0.09
N HIS A 318 -9.06 11.46 1.21
CA HIS A 318 -9.59 10.14 1.52
C HIS A 318 -11.15 10.14 1.55
N PRO A 319 -11.82 9.21 0.85
CA PRO A 319 -13.28 9.22 0.72
C PRO A 319 -14.02 8.60 1.93
N GLN A 320 -13.30 8.25 2.99
CA GLN A 320 -13.82 7.57 4.20
C GLN A 320 -14.52 6.23 3.90
N VAL A 321 -14.03 5.55 2.86
CA VAL A 321 -14.37 4.17 2.49
C VAL A 321 -13.10 3.45 2.08
N ASN A 322 -13.07 2.13 2.23
CA ASN A 322 -11.88 1.35 1.91
C ASN A 322 -11.73 1.10 0.38
N ASN A 323 -10.53 0.66 -0.01
CA ASN A 323 -10.21 0.31 -1.40
C ASN A 323 -11.20 -0.71 -2.00
N GLN A 324 -11.56 -1.75 -1.25
CA GLN A 324 -12.46 -2.80 -1.74
C GLN A 324 -13.84 -2.26 -2.11
N PHE A 325 -14.36 -1.29 -1.38
CA PHE A 325 -15.62 -0.61 -1.71
C PHE A 325 -15.50 0.11 -3.04
N LEU A 326 -14.46 0.92 -3.23
CA LEU A 326 -14.24 1.66 -4.48
C LEU A 326 -14.14 0.72 -5.70
N VAL A 327 -13.45 -0.41 -5.55
CA VAL A 327 -13.32 -1.44 -6.59
C VAL A 327 -14.67 -2.10 -6.88
N THR A 328 -15.40 -2.52 -5.84
CA THR A 328 -16.71 -3.20 -5.98
C THR A 328 -17.79 -2.28 -6.54
N GLU A 329 -17.62 -0.97 -6.40
CA GLU A 329 -18.47 0.06 -7.03
C GLU A 329 -18.00 0.47 -8.42
N SER A 330 -16.88 -0.07 -8.89
CA SER A 330 -16.22 0.37 -10.13
C SER A 330 -16.07 1.90 -10.18
N ALA A 331 -15.70 2.49 -9.04
CA ALA A 331 -15.53 3.93 -8.92
C ALA A 331 -14.49 4.40 -9.96
N PRO A 332 -14.67 5.57 -10.60
CA PRO A 332 -13.74 6.06 -11.63
C PRO A 332 -12.28 6.12 -11.16
N VAL A 333 -12.06 6.37 -9.87
CA VAL A 333 -10.73 6.34 -9.24
C VAL A 333 -10.13 4.93 -9.19
N ALA A 334 -10.93 3.90 -8.90
CA ALA A 334 -10.50 2.50 -8.92
C ALA A 334 -10.10 2.08 -10.33
N VAL A 335 -10.94 2.41 -11.33
CA VAL A 335 -10.65 2.17 -12.75
C VAL A 335 -9.37 2.89 -13.19
N SER A 336 -9.17 4.14 -12.77
CA SER A 336 -7.98 4.94 -13.13
C SER A 336 -6.67 4.30 -12.66
N PHE A 337 -6.71 3.59 -11.53
CA PHE A 337 -5.55 2.94 -10.90
C PHE A 337 -5.57 1.41 -11.03
N ASN A 338 -6.47 0.85 -11.85
CA ASN A 338 -6.62 -0.59 -12.09
C ASN A 338 -6.72 -1.39 -10.77
N ASP A 339 -7.54 -0.88 -9.84
CA ASP A 339 -7.82 -1.49 -8.54
C ASP A 339 -6.60 -1.65 -7.60
N GLN A 340 -5.45 -1.04 -7.93
CA GLN A 340 -4.23 -1.09 -7.13
C GLN A 340 -4.13 0.11 -6.18
N SER A 341 -4.07 -0.14 -4.87
CA SER A 341 -3.85 0.86 -3.80
C SER A 341 -4.61 2.17 -4.07
N VAL A 342 -5.93 2.05 -4.27
CA VAL A 342 -6.76 3.06 -4.95
C VAL A 342 -6.74 4.39 -4.20
N THR A 343 -6.93 4.37 -2.87
CA THR A 343 -6.91 5.55 -2.01
C THR A 343 -5.52 6.17 -1.94
N GLU A 344 -4.47 5.36 -1.77
CA GLU A 344 -3.09 5.84 -1.66
C GLU A 344 -2.61 6.49 -2.97
N MET A 345 -2.94 5.86 -4.11
CA MET A 345 -2.68 6.40 -5.44
C MET A 345 -3.46 7.70 -5.70
N HIS A 346 -4.69 7.78 -5.22
CA HIS A 346 -5.50 8.99 -5.31
C HIS A 346 -4.88 10.15 -4.54
N SER A 347 -4.50 9.93 -3.28
CA SER A 347 -3.86 10.94 -2.43
C SER A 347 -2.56 11.44 -3.07
N LEU A 348 -1.72 10.54 -3.58
CA LEU A 348 -0.50 10.90 -4.32
C LEU A 348 -0.78 11.74 -5.56
N ARG A 349 -1.72 11.31 -6.41
CA ARG A 349 -2.08 12.04 -7.63
C ARG A 349 -2.51 13.47 -7.30
N GLU A 350 -3.47 13.60 -6.39
CA GLU A 350 -4.08 14.89 -6.08
C GLU A 350 -3.07 15.81 -5.38
N ALA A 351 -2.36 15.32 -4.36
CA ALA A 351 -1.41 16.12 -3.60
C ALA A 351 -0.19 16.57 -4.43
N LEU A 352 0.33 15.71 -5.31
CA LEU A 352 1.47 16.06 -6.17
C LEU A 352 1.07 16.98 -7.32
N SER A 353 -0.18 16.92 -7.78
CA SER A 353 -0.68 17.82 -8.84
C SER A 353 -0.77 19.29 -8.39
N ILE A 354 -0.96 19.52 -7.08
CA ILE A 354 -1.06 20.87 -6.51
C ILE A 354 0.27 21.63 -6.70
N ILE A 355 1.40 20.97 -6.43
CA ILE A 355 2.74 21.57 -6.59
C ILE A 355 3.03 21.92 -8.05
N THR A 356 2.54 21.12 -9.00
CA THR A 356 2.78 21.35 -10.43
C THR A 356 1.88 22.43 -11.02
N ASN A 357 0.71 22.66 -10.44
CA ASN A 357 -0.31 23.54 -11.01
C ASN A 357 -0.33 24.95 -10.39
N ASP A 358 0.19 25.10 -9.17
CA ASP A 358 0.26 26.39 -8.48
C ASP A 358 1.70 26.73 -8.15
N GLU A 359 2.20 27.68 -8.93
CA GLU A 359 3.54 28.19 -8.83
C GLU A 359 3.81 28.87 -7.47
N SER A 360 2.81 29.51 -6.85
CA SER A 360 2.99 30.26 -5.59
C SER A 360 3.30 29.38 -4.37
N ILE A 361 2.92 28.10 -4.41
CA ILE A 361 3.11 27.11 -3.35
C ILE A 361 4.17 26.06 -3.68
N ASN A 362 4.87 26.22 -4.80
CA ASN A 362 5.91 25.30 -5.23
C ASN A 362 7.22 25.53 -4.44
N PHE A 363 7.31 24.89 -3.28
CA PHE A 363 8.52 24.90 -2.43
C PHE A 363 9.73 24.21 -3.08
N GLN A 364 9.53 23.43 -4.15
CA GLN A 364 10.59 22.70 -4.85
C GLN A 364 11.37 23.56 -5.84
N ARG A 365 10.93 24.80 -6.11
CA ARG A 365 11.62 25.75 -7.01
C ARG A 365 13.08 25.97 -6.66
N GLY A 366 13.42 25.85 -5.38
CA GLY A 366 14.78 25.98 -4.88
C GLY A 366 15.70 24.78 -5.16
N TRP A 367 15.14 23.63 -5.54
CA TRP A 367 15.88 22.38 -5.73
C TRP A 367 16.56 22.38 -7.10
N LYS A 368 17.78 22.92 -7.14
CA LYS A 368 18.61 22.95 -8.36
C LYS A 368 19.10 21.58 -8.80
N ASP A 369 19.25 20.67 -7.83
CA ASP A 369 19.64 19.29 -8.09
C ASP A 369 18.41 18.47 -8.51
N ARG A 370 18.41 18.04 -9.78
CA ARG A 370 17.32 17.24 -10.35
C ARG A 370 17.27 15.84 -9.71
N ASP A 371 18.41 15.25 -9.38
CA ASP A 371 18.46 13.91 -8.79
C ASP A 371 17.87 13.94 -7.37
N PHE A 372 18.15 15.00 -6.60
CA PHE A 372 17.50 15.26 -5.32
C PHE A 372 15.97 15.32 -5.47
N SER A 373 15.46 16.15 -6.40
CA SER A 373 14.01 16.32 -6.62
C SER A 373 13.32 15.00 -7.02
N LEU A 374 13.92 14.26 -7.97
CA LEU A 374 13.42 12.95 -8.40
C LEU A 374 13.45 11.92 -7.26
N SER A 375 14.49 11.96 -6.43
CA SER A 375 14.65 11.10 -5.27
C SER A 375 13.60 11.38 -4.20
N VAL A 376 13.37 12.65 -3.82
CA VAL A 376 12.28 13.03 -2.90
C VAL A 376 10.95 12.54 -3.42
N ARG A 377 10.63 12.82 -4.69
CA ARG A 377 9.37 12.37 -5.31
C ARG A 377 9.22 10.84 -5.25
N LYS A 378 10.28 10.11 -5.60
CA LYS A 378 10.29 8.64 -5.57
C LYS A 378 10.02 8.12 -4.15
N HIS A 379 10.69 8.66 -3.14
CA HIS A 379 10.51 8.25 -1.76
C HIS A 379 9.11 8.60 -1.24
N VAL A 380 8.57 9.78 -1.55
CA VAL A 380 7.18 10.15 -1.19
C VAL A 380 6.18 9.11 -1.74
N ILE A 381 6.31 8.75 -3.01
CA ILE A 381 5.45 7.72 -3.64
C ILE A 381 5.59 6.38 -2.91
N GLN A 382 6.81 5.94 -2.64
CA GLN A 382 7.05 4.65 -1.97
C GLN A 382 6.60 4.62 -0.50
N LEU A 383 6.61 5.77 0.18
CA LEU A 383 6.17 5.91 1.57
C LEU A 383 4.65 5.94 1.67
N VAL A 384 3.95 6.73 0.83
CA VAL A 384 2.48 6.74 0.82
C VAL A 384 1.93 5.39 0.37
N LEU A 385 2.47 4.77 -0.69
CA LEU A 385 2.04 3.42 -1.08
C LEU A 385 2.33 2.34 -0.03
N ALA A 386 3.16 2.61 0.97
CA ALA A 386 3.41 1.69 2.07
C ALA A 386 2.32 1.73 3.15
N THR A 387 1.49 2.79 3.20
CA THR A 387 0.40 2.88 4.18
C THR A 387 -0.72 1.88 3.88
N ASP A 388 -0.91 1.49 2.60
CA ASP A 388 -1.81 0.41 2.19
C ASP A 388 -1.62 -0.84 3.06
N MET A 389 -2.66 -1.17 3.82
CA MET A 389 -2.63 -2.26 4.80
C MET A 389 -2.52 -3.65 4.18
N SER A 390 -2.84 -3.82 2.88
CA SER A 390 -2.59 -5.08 2.17
C SER A 390 -1.10 -5.43 2.09
N ARG A 391 -0.22 -4.43 2.20
CA ARG A 391 1.25 -4.57 2.14
C ARG A 391 1.91 -4.70 3.51
N HIS A 392 1.12 -4.69 4.58
CA HIS A 392 1.62 -4.63 5.96
C HIS A 392 2.64 -5.74 6.27
N PHE A 393 2.25 -7.00 6.07
CA PHE A 393 3.12 -8.14 6.41
C PHE A 393 4.39 -8.20 5.55
N ASP A 394 4.30 -7.86 4.26
CA ASP A 394 5.46 -7.83 3.36
C ASP A 394 6.50 -6.80 3.80
N ILE A 395 6.05 -5.62 4.23
CA ILE A 395 6.91 -4.54 4.73
C ILE A 395 7.56 -4.95 6.05
N VAL A 396 6.79 -5.51 6.99
CA VAL A 396 7.32 -5.99 8.27
C VAL A 396 8.35 -7.11 8.05
N ALA A 397 8.07 -8.06 7.17
CA ALA A 397 9.00 -9.14 6.83
C ALA A 397 10.31 -8.61 6.23
N GLN A 398 10.22 -7.66 5.29
CA GLN A 398 11.39 -6.99 4.71
C GLN A 398 12.20 -6.22 5.75
N PHE A 399 11.54 -5.52 6.67
CA PHE A 399 12.21 -4.82 7.76
C PHE A 399 12.96 -5.79 8.67
N LYS A 400 12.32 -6.88 9.11
CA LYS A 400 12.97 -7.91 9.93
C LYS A 400 14.22 -8.47 9.24
N ALA A 401 14.12 -8.78 7.94
CA ALA A 401 15.24 -9.34 7.18
C ALA A 401 16.38 -8.34 6.94
N LEU A 402 16.07 -7.07 6.63
CA LEU A 402 17.08 -6.08 6.24
C LEU A 402 17.68 -5.32 7.42
N ILE A 403 16.95 -5.22 8.52
CA ILE A 403 17.32 -4.40 9.70
C ILE A 403 17.62 -5.29 10.90
N LEU A 404 16.68 -6.13 11.35
CA LEU A 404 16.87 -6.91 12.58
C LEU A 404 17.88 -8.05 12.43
N GLN A 405 17.97 -8.66 11.24
CA GLN A 405 18.91 -9.74 10.94
C GLN A 405 20.27 -9.25 10.43
N ASN A 406 20.51 -7.94 10.45
CA ASN A 406 21.78 -7.37 9.98
C ASN A 406 22.74 -7.15 11.15
N ASP A 407 23.79 -7.96 11.22
CA ASP A 407 24.80 -7.93 12.29
C ASP A 407 25.53 -6.58 12.41
N ASP A 408 25.76 -5.88 11.30
CA ASP A 408 26.46 -4.59 11.31
C ASP A 408 25.57 -3.51 11.95
N LEU A 409 24.27 -3.52 11.65
CA LEU A 409 23.29 -2.64 12.27
C LEU A 409 23.10 -2.95 13.76
N ALA A 410 23.11 -4.23 14.14
CA ALA A 410 23.01 -4.66 15.54
C ALA A 410 24.20 -4.16 16.38
N LYS A 411 25.41 -4.08 15.80
CA LYS A 411 26.64 -3.62 16.45
C LYS A 411 26.82 -2.10 16.46
N ALA A 412 25.91 -1.33 15.87
CA ALA A 412 25.98 0.13 15.77
C ALA A 412 24.81 0.85 16.47
N PRO A 413 24.59 0.64 17.80
CA PRO A 413 23.55 1.36 18.52
C PRO A 413 23.80 2.87 18.44
N GLY A 414 22.73 3.65 18.27
CA GLY A 414 22.80 5.12 18.10
C GLY A 414 23.40 5.62 16.78
N ARG A 415 23.93 4.74 15.91
CA ARG A 415 24.50 5.10 14.60
C ARG A 415 23.95 4.26 13.45
N LYS A 416 22.88 3.50 13.67
CA LYS A 416 22.29 2.61 12.65
C LYS A 416 21.98 3.38 11.37
N TRP A 417 21.37 4.55 11.50
CA TRP A 417 20.99 5.39 10.36
C TRP A 417 22.19 5.74 9.45
N ASP A 418 23.33 6.10 10.02
CA ASP A 418 24.52 6.54 9.27
C ASP A 418 25.09 5.43 8.38
N ILE A 419 24.99 4.18 8.82
CA ILE A 419 25.53 3.02 8.10
C ILE A 419 24.50 2.30 7.24
N MET A 420 23.21 2.67 7.33
CA MET A 420 22.17 2.11 6.46
C MET A 420 22.34 2.56 5.01
N ASN A 421 22.21 1.62 4.09
CA ASN A 421 22.07 1.95 2.66
C ASN A 421 20.67 2.53 2.36
N SER A 422 20.47 3.06 1.15
CA SER A 422 19.21 3.70 0.73
C SER A 422 17.98 2.79 0.87
N LYS A 423 18.11 1.48 0.63
CA LYS A 423 16.99 0.52 0.78
C LYS A 423 16.63 0.34 2.25
N GLN A 424 17.63 0.23 3.12
CA GLN A 424 17.46 0.12 4.57
C GLN A 424 16.87 1.40 5.18
N LYS A 425 17.31 2.58 4.72
CA LYS A 425 16.72 3.87 5.11
C LYS A 425 15.25 3.96 4.72
N LEU A 426 14.91 3.61 3.47
CA LEU A 426 13.53 3.64 2.99
C LEU A 426 12.61 2.69 3.77
N ILE A 427 12.99 1.41 3.95
CA ILE A 427 12.16 0.46 4.70
C ILE A 427 11.99 0.87 6.17
N THR A 428 13.02 1.48 6.77
CA THR A 428 12.95 2.03 8.14
C THR A 428 11.96 3.19 8.21
N LEU A 429 11.95 4.09 7.24
CA LEU A 429 10.97 5.18 7.18
C LEU A 429 9.55 4.70 6.85
N GLN A 430 9.40 3.64 6.04
CA GLN A 430 8.10 3.00 5.82
C GLN A 430 7.54 2.44 7.13
N MET A 431 8.37 1.78 7.95
CA MET A 431 7.97 1.33 9.28
C MET A 431 7.59 2.51 10.18
N ALA A 432 8.42 3.56 10.26
CA ALA A 432 8.15 4.72 11.10
C ALA A 432 6.82 5.41 10.73
N LEU A 433 6.55 5.59 9.43
CA LEU A 433 5.29 6.17 8.95
C LEU A 433 4.10 5.26 9.31
N LYS A 434 4.21 3.95 9.08
CA LYS A 434 3.13 3.00 9.41
C LYS A 434 2.87 2.89 10.91
N VAL A 435 3.91 2.91 11.76
CA VAL A 435 3.75 3.00 13.22
C VAL A 435 3.03 4.29 13.60
N SER A 436 3.29 5.37 12.88
CA SER A 436 2.64 6.66 13.14
C SER A 436 1.17 6.66 12.73
N ASP A 437 0.87 6.04 11.58
CA ASP A 437 -0.46 5.93 10.97
C ASP A 437 -1.46 5.15 11.83
N ILE A 438 -1.04 4.02 12.40
CA ILE A 438 -1.85 3.30 13.42
C ILE A 438 -1.54 3.76 14.85
N GLY A 439 -0.86 4.91 15.00
CA GLY A 439 -0.29 5.38 16.26
C GLY A 439 -1.33 5.67 17.34
N HIS A 440 -2.61 5.85 16.98
CA HIS A 440 -3.70 5.97 17.96
C HIS A 440 -3.81 4.73 18.87
N CYS A 441 -3.29 3.57 18.47
CA CYS A 441 -3.21 2.36 19.30
C CYS A 441 -2.22 2.50 20.47
N CYS A 442 -1.29 3.45 20.38
CA CYS A 442 -0.29 3.72 21.40
C CYS A 442 -0.67 4.92 22.27
N LEU A 443 -1.79 5.60 22.00
CA LEU A 443 -2.20 6.77 22.78
C LEU A 443 -2.75 6.38 24.15
N PRO A 444 -2.77 7.32 25.12
CA PRO A 444 -3.52 7.13 26.35
C PRO A 444 -4.95 6.68 26.07
N TRP A 445 -5.44 5.75 26.89
CA TRP A 445 -6.69 5.02 26.68
C TRP A 445 -7.89 5.87 26.23
N GLU A 446 -8.11 7.02 26.86
CA GLU A 446 -9.25 7.88 26.52
C GLU A 446 -9.18 8.43 25.09
N GLN A 447 -7.97 8.79 24.64
CA GLN A 447 -7.75 9.24 23.27
C GLN A 447 -7.86 8.08 22.28
N HIS A 448 -7.26 6.93 22.61
CA HIS A 448 -7.35 5.71 21.81
C HIS A 448 -8.80 5.28 21.57
N GLN A 449 -9.63 5.32 22.63
CA GLN A 449 -11.04 4.97 22.54
C GLN A 449 -11.82 5.94 21.62
N LYS A 450 -11.58 7.25 21.74
CA LYS A 450 -12.21 8.26 20.86
C LYS A 450 -11.85 8.03 19.39
N TRP A 451 -10.58 7.76 19.08
CA TRP A 451 -10.14 7.44 17.71
C TRP A 451 -10.76 6.15 17.17
N SER A 452 -10.79 5.10 18.00
CA SER A 452 -11.38 3.81 17.63
C SER A 452 -12.88 3.94 17.33
N LEU A 453 -13.60 4.77 18.09
CA LEU A 453 -15.01 5.07 17.83
C LEU A 453 -15.22 5.88 16.55
N ARG A 454 -14.33 6.83 16.24
CA ARG A 454 -14.38 7.57 14.95
C ARG A 454 -14.19 6.63 13.76
N LEU A 455 -13.22 5.70 13.84
CA LEU A 455 -12.98 4.70 12.80
C LEU A 455 -14.19 3.76 12.64
N GLN A 456 -14.75 3.30 13.76
CA GLN A 456 -15.95 2.46 13.73
C GLN A 456 -17.13 3.17 13.05
N GLU A 457 -17.35 4.46 13.32
CA GLU A 457 -18.44 5.20 12.70
C GLU A 457 -18.24 5.35 11.18
N GLU A 458 -17.00 5.52 10.70
CA GLU A 458 -16.72 5.50 9.26
C GLU A 458 -17.02 4.13 8.64
N PHE A 459 -16.62 3.05 9.31
CA PHE A 459 -16.93 1.68 8.88
C PHE A 459 -18.44 1.44 8.81
N PHE A 460 -19.19 1.90 9.81
CA PHE A 460 -20.65 1.79 9.81
C PHE A 460 -21.32 2.63 8.71
N LYS A 461 -20.80 3.82 8.40
CA LYS A 461 -21.27 4.61 7.25
C LYS A 461 -21.04 3.87 5.94
N GLN A 462 -19.88 3.23 5.76
CA GLN A 462 -19.65 2.38 4.59
C GLN A 462 -20.66 1.22 4.52
N GLY A 463 -20.85 0.48 5.60
CA GLY A 463 -21.79 -0.65 5.60
C GLY A 463 -23.24 -0.25 5.36
N ASP A 464 -23.63 0.95 5.78
CA ASP A 464 -24.93 1.51 5.42
C ASP A 464 -25.06 1.83 3.93
N MET A 465 -24.00 2.33 3.29
CA MET A 465 -23.97 2.55 1.85
C MET A 465 -24.09 1.22 1.10
N GLU A 466 -23.37 0.19 1.54
CA GLU A 466 -23.46 -1.17 0.97
C GLU A 466 -24.88 -1.73 1.10
N ARG A 467 -25.48 -1.63 2.29
CA ARG A 467 -26.85 -2.09 2.55
C ARG A 467 -27.87 -1.36 1.68
N LYS A 468 -27.78 -0.04 1.58
CA LYS A 468 -28.68 0.79 0.73
C LYS A 468 -28.60 0.40 -0.74
N ARG A 469 -27.44 -0.08 -1.20
CA ARG A 469 -27.21 -0.56 -2.57
C ARG A 469 -27.55 -2.04 -2.76
N GLY A 470 -28.13 -2.71 -1.76
CA GLY A 470 -28.46 -4.13 -1.83
C GLY A 470 -27.23 -5.05 -1.85
N LYS A 471 -26.06 -4.56 -1.46
CA LYS A 471 -24.82 -5.35 -1.38
C LYS A 471 -24.69 -6.01 -0.02
N LYS A 472 -23.90 -7.09 0.03
CA LYS A 472 -23.50 -7.71 1.30
C LYS A 472 -22.67 -6.71 2.09
N VAL A 473 -23.09 -6.41 3.32
CA VAL A 473 -22.34 -5.54 4.22
C VAL A 473 -21.02 -6.20 4.60
N SER A 474 -19.94 -5.45 4.45
CA SER A 474 -18.57 -5.83 4.75
C SER A 474 -18.39 -6.17 6.24
N ALA A 475 -17.38 -7.00 6.55
CA ALA A 475 -17.06 -7.35 7.92
C ALA A 475 -16.75 -6.08 8.75
N LEU A 476 -17.15 -6.07 10.03
CA LEU A 476 -16.99 -4.94 10.97
C LEU A 476 -17.79 -3.66 10.62
N MET A 477 -18.50 -3.63 9.49
CA MET A 477 -19.19 -2.45 8.97
C MET A 477 -20.72 -2.47 9.20
N ASP A 478 -21.25 -3.51 9.82
CA ASP A 478 -22.67 -3.59 10.16
C ASP A 478 -22.92 -3.00 11.56
N ARG A 479 -23.55 -1.82 11.62
CA ARG A 479 -23.92 -1.13 12.88
C ARG A 479 -24.77 -1.94 13.86
N ASN A 480 -25.36 -3.06 13.41
CA ASN A 480 -26.15 -3.95 14.24
C ASN A 480 -25.34 -5.16 14.78
N LYS A 481 -24.04 -5.20 14.51
CA LYS A 481 -23.11 -6.25 14.93
C LYS A 481 -21.91 -5.63 15.65
N PRO A 482 -21.08 -6.43 16.35
CA PRO A 482 -19.79 -5.98 16.85
C PRO A 482 -18.97 -5.28 15.76
N GLY A 483 -18.68 -3.98 15.97
CA GLY A 483 -17.94 -3.14 15.04
C GLY A 483 -16.45 -3.14 15.29
N ALA A 484 -15.74 -2.19 14.68
CA ALA A 484 -14.29 -2.07 14.84
C ALA A 484 -13.85 -1.77 16.28
N ALA A 485 -14.64 -1.05 17.08
CA ALA A 485 -14.34 -0.71 18.47
C ALA A 485 -14.91 -1.72 19.48
N ASP A 486 -15.42 -2.86 19.00
CA ASP A 486 -15.79 -3.97 19.87
C ASP A 486 -14.54 -4.52 20.60
N PRO A 487 -14.62 -4.84 21.91
CA PRO A 487 -13.46 -5.31 22.67
C PRO A 487 -12.79 -6.57 22.11
N GLY A 488 -13.57 -7.53 21.59
CA GLY A 488 -13.04 -8.75 20.98
C GLY A 488 -12.32 -8.46 19.66
N ASN A 489 -12.91 -7.62 18.81
CA ASN A 489 -12.30 -7.21 17.54
C ASN A 489 -11.03 -6.37 17.74
N GLN A 490 -11.03 -5.45 18.72
CA GLN A 490 -9.85 -4.67 19.09
C GLN A 490 -8.73 -5.57 19.64
N ALA A 491 -9.02 -6.46 20.59
CA ALA A 491 -8.02 -7.39 21.09
C ALA A 491 -7.40 -8.22 19.96
N GLY A 492 -8.21 -8.73 19.03
CA GLY A 492 -7.71 -9.44 17.85
C GLY A 492 -6.85 -8.59 16.91
N PHE A 493 -7.21 -7.32 16.69
CA PHE A 493 -6.39 -6.39 15.90
C PHE A 493 -5.03 -6.14 16.56
N TYR A 494 -5.00 -5.97 17.88
CA TYR A 494 -3.74 -5.81 18.61
C TYR A 494 -2.87 -7.07 18.54
N ASP A 495 -3.45 -8.25 18.75
CA ASP A 495 -2.73 -9.52 18.76
C ASP A 495 -2.11 -9.86 17.39
N VAL A 496 -2.78 -9.51 16.29
CA VAL A 496 -2.35 -9.88 14.94
C VAL A 496 -1.52 -8.79 14.28
N ILE A 497 -1.83 -7.51 14.53
CA ILE A 497 -1.24 -6.37 13.83
C ILE A 497 -0.40 -5.51 14.77
N VAL A 498 -1.01 -4.90 15.79
CA VAL A 498 -0.36 -3.81 16.55
C VAL A 498 0.87 -4.30 17.33
N ILE A 499 0.71 -5.34 18.16
CA ILE A 499 1.79 -5.81 19.04
C ILE A 499 2.95 -6.39 18.24
N PRO A 500 2.77 -7.35 17.30
CA PRO A 500 3.89 -7.90 16.54
C PRO A 500 4.63 -6.86 15.71
N PHE A 501 3.93 -5.81 15.28
CA PHE A 501 4.50 -4.70 14.54
C PHE A 501 5.34 -3.78 15.42
N LEU A 502 4.83 -3.38 16.58
CA LEU A 502 5.56 -2.55 17.55
C LEU A 502 6.74 -3.31 18.17
N GLU A 503 6.62 -4.60 18.46
CA GLU A 503 7.74 -5.44 18.91
C GLU A 503 8.88 -5.46 17.89
N ALA A 504 8.55 -5.61 16.60
CA ALA A 504 9.56 -5.58 15.54
C ALA A 504 10.25 -4.21 15.46
N TRP A 505 9.49 -3.13 15.57
CA TRP A 505 10.01 -1.76 15.53
C TRP A 505 10.90 -1.45 16.74
N THR A 506 10.42 -1.73 17.94
CA THR A 506 11.11 -1.47 19.21
C THR A 506 12.35 -2.33 19.41
N MET A 507 12.38 -3.54 18.83
CA MET A 507 13.61 -4.34 18.80
C MET A 507 14.74 -3.65 18.03
N ALA A 508 14.43 -2.89 16.97
CA ALA A 508 15.42 -2.09 16.25
C ALA A 508 15.73 -0.77 16.97
N PHE A 509 14.69 -0.14 17.55
CA PHE A 509 14.71 1.21 18.12
C PHE A 509 14.08 1.21 19.53
N PRO A 510 14.81 0.77 20.57
CA PRO A 510 14.29 0.68 21.93
C PRO A 510 13.98 2.04 22.56
N GLU A 511 14.47 3.14 21.98
CA GLU A 511 14.23 4.51 22.42
C GLU A 511 12.74 4.90 22.43
N VAL A 512 11.91 4.17 21.66
CA VAL A 512 10.46 4.39 21.58
C VAL A 512 9.63 3.24 22.19
N ASN A 513 10.22 2.47 23.11
CA ASN A 513 9.53 1.40 23.84
C ASN A 513 8.24 1.85 24.54
N ALA A 514 8.11 3.14 24.87
CA ALA A 514 6.89 3.70 25.44
C ALA A 514 5.67 3.48 24.52
N LEU A 515 5.83 3.45 23.20
CA LEU A 515 4.75 3.15 22.26
C LEU A 515 4.21 1.72 22.46
N LEU A 516 5.12 0.74 22.59
CA LEU A 516 4.74 -0.65 22.83
C LEU A 516 4.08 -0.82 24.21
N HIS A 517 4.64 -0.19 25.25
CA HIS A 517 4.06 -0.25 26.59
C HIS A 517 2.61 0.28 26.64
N GLU A 518 2.35 1.44 26.02
CA GLU A 518 0.98 1.97 25.97
C GLU A 518 0.04 1.08 25.14
N ALA A 519 0.54 0.49 24.04
CA ALA A 519 -0.24 -0.47 23.26
C ALA A 519 -0.58 -1.75 24.06
N GLU A 520 0.36 -2.29 24.83
CA GLU A 520 0.12 -3.44 25.72
C GLU A 520 -0.89 -3.09 26.83
N SER A 521 -0.79 -1.89 27.41
CA SER A 521 -1.75 -1.36 28.38
C SER A 521 -3.15 -1.24 27.79
N ASN A 522 -3.27 -0.72 26.57
CA ASN A 522 -4.55 -0.63 25.85
C ASN A 522 -5.11 -2.02 25.52
N LEU A 523 -4.28 -2.97 25.09
CA LEU A 523 -4.69 -4.36 24.86
C LEU A 523 -5.22 -5.01 26.14
N ALA A 524 -4.55 -4.82 27.28
CA ALA A 524 -5.00 -5.32 28.57
C ALA A 524 -6.40 -4.77 28.92
N LYS A 525 -6.65 -3.48 28.68
CA LYS A 525 -7.97 -2.85 28.88
C LYS A 525 -9.03 -3.40 27.93
N TRP A 526 -8.71 -3.63 26.66
CA TRP A 526 -9.64 -4.27 25.72
C TRP A 526 -9.99 -5.70 26.14
N ARG A 527 -9.03 -6.48 26.64
CA ARG A 527 -9.29 -7.82 27.18
C ARG A 527 -10.16 -7.78 28.43
N ALA A 528 -9.88 -6.87 29.37
CA ALA A 528 -10.71 -6.67 30.55
C ALA A 528 -12.15 -6.27 30.18
N LEU A 529 -12.35 -5.41 29.17
CA LEU A 529 -13.67 -5.07 28.64
C LEU A 529 -14.37 -6.28 28.00
N ARG A 530 -13.64 -7.09 27.22
CA ARG A 530 -14.18 -8.30 26.58
C ARG A 530 -14.62 -9.33 27.63
N ASP A 531 -13.85 -9.47 28.70
CA ASP A 531 -14.06 -10.47 29.74
C ASP A 531 -15.04 -9.98 30.84
N GLY A 532 -15.53 -8.73 30.74
CA GLY A 532 -16.48 -8.13 31.67
C GLY A 532 -15.86 -7.67 33.00
N GLU A 533 -14.54 -7.58 33.08
CA GLU A 533 -13.78 -7.13 34.25
C GLU A 533 -13.69 -5.61 34.35
N LEU A 534 -13.89 -4.90 33.23
CA LEU A 534 -13.99 -3.45 33.14
C LEU A 534 -15.36 -3.08 32.56
N GLU A 535 -16.02 -2.05 33.09
CA GLU A 535 -17.19 -1.44 32.46
C GLU A 535 -16.77 -0.15 31.74
N ILE A 536 -17.34 0.11 30.56
CA ILE A 536 -17.12 1.38 29.87
C ILE A 536 -17.78 2.49 30.69
N GLY A 537 -16.98 3.40 31.26
CA GLY A 537 -17.49 4.58 31.94
C GLY A 537 -18.35 5.43 31.00
N MET A 538 -19.67 5.38 31.17
CA MET A 538 -20.69 6.07 30.36
C MET A 538 -20.76 7.59 30.61
N SER A 539 -19.75 8.22 31.22
CA SER A 539 -19.75 9.67 31.49
C SER A 539 -19.24 10.53 30.33
N SER A 540 -18.68 9.95 29.26
CA SER A 540 -18.03 10.72 28.17
C SER A 540 -18.55 10.43 26.75
N ILE A 541 -19.61 9.62 26.59
CA ILE A 541 -20.07 9.19 25.26
C ILE A 541 -21.56 9.48 25.12
N ASN A 542 -21.91 10.67 24.62
CA ASN A 542 -23.21 10.91 24.01
C ASN A 542 -23.01 11.19 22.50
N PRO A 543 -23.21 10.20 21.61
CA PRO A 543 -22.94 10.33 20.18
C PRO A 543 -23.84 11.34 19.45
N LYS A 544 -24.89 11.84 20.11
CA LYS A 544 -25.91 12.70 19.48
C LYS A 544 -25.72 14.20 19.73
N THR A 545 -24.88 14.62 20.67
CA THR A 545 -24.79 16.03 21.06
C THR A 545 -23.60 16.78 20.44
N ASP A 546 -22.55 16.08 20.02
CA ASP A 546 -21.33 16.75 19.52
C ASP A 546 -21.34 17.06 18.01
N CYS A 547 -22.35 16.59 17.26
CA CYS A 547 -22.45 16.82 15.81
C CYS A 547 -23.36 18.00 15.40
N CYS A 548 -24.07 18.67 16.31
CA CYS A 548 -25.17 19.58 15.91
C CYS A 548 -25.21 21.00 16.52
N ASN A 549 -24.24 21.44 17.32
CA ASN A 549 -24.26 22.80 17.87
C ASN A 549 -23.16 23.70 17.28
N ASN A 550 -23.25 23.97 15.97
CA ASN A 550 -22.74 25.22 15.39
C ASN A 550 -23.93 26.02 14.87
N ARG A 551 -24.66 26.69 15.77
CA ARG A 551 -25.49 27.82 15.35
C ARG A 551 -24.59 29.04 15.21
N VAL A 552 -24.44 29.47 13.97
CA VAL A 552 -24.07 30.83 13.58
C VAL A 552 -24.82 31.81 14.48
N VAL A 553 -24.10 32.56 15.31
CA VAL A 553 -24.65 33.72 16.02
C VAL A 553 -24.57 34.90 15.06
N PRO A 554 -25.70 35.48 14.61
CA PRO A 554 -25.66 36.72 13.84
C PRO A 554 -25.31 37.87 14.78
N ILE A 555 -24.32 38.66 14.39
CA ILE A 555 -24.02 39.95 15.00
C ILE A 555 -25.21 40.88 14.71
N SER A 556 -25.97 41.24 15.75
CA SER A 556 -26.89 42.38 15.70
C SER A 556 -26.92 43.10 17.05
N ASN A 557 -26.33 44.30 17.06
CA ASN A 557 -26.65 45.49 17.86
C ASN A 557 -27.27 45.29 19.24
N CYS A 558 -26.55 45.72 20.29
CA CYS A 558 -27.16 46.49 21.37
C CYS A 558 -26.17 47.51 21.95
N LYS A 559 -26.59 48.78 21.88
CA LYS A 559 -26.01 49.94 22.55
C LYS A 559 -26.29 49.86 24.05
N SER A 560 -25.31 50.24 24.85
CA SER A 560 -25.41 51.21 25.97
C SER A 560 -24.03 51.40 26.56
#